data_AF-A0A9P5PWZ7-F1
#
_entry.id   AF-A0A9P5PWZ7-F1
#
_cell.length_a   1.000
_cell.length_b   1.000
_cell.length_c   1.000
_cell.angle_alpha   90.00
_cell.angle_beta   90.00
_cell.angle_gamma   90.00
#
_symmetry.space_group_name_H-M   'P 1'
#
loop_
_entity.id
_entity.type
_entity.pdbx_description
1 polymer ?
#
loop_
_entity_poly.entity_id
_entity_poly.type
_entity_poly.pdbx_seq_one_letter_code
_entity_poly.pdbx_strand_id
1 'polypeptide(L)'
;MWFYVSAPEQTLRYIAVVSHGKAVGEIEREDGLGNADFNAGLMKDVAKFAYEIKELYKLHDPLPIATLSELYSISPPQRYAYVPETLFKDVTWSEQERLF
;
A
#
# COMPACT_ATOMS: atom_id res chain seq x y z
N MET A 1 4.82 0.75 1.76
CA MET A 1 3.79 -0.17 1.22
C MET A 1 3.62 0.12 -0.25
N TRP A 2 3.55 -0.90 -1.10
CA TRP A 2 3.39 -0.73 -2.55
C TRP A 2 1.99 -1.16 -2.95
N PHE A 3 1.32 -0.37 -3.78
CA PHE A 3 -0.07 -0.60 -4.17
C PHE A 3 -0.17 -1.00 -5.64
N TYR A 4 -0.71 -2.19 -5.84
CA TYR A 4 -1.11 -2.72 -7.13
C TYR A 4 -2.59 -2.38 -7.38
N VAL A 5 -2.88 -1.73 -8.50
CA VAL A 5 -4.23 -1.49 -8.98
C VAL A 5 -4.69 -2.71 -9.75
N SER A 6 -5.80 -3.31 -9.33
CA SER A 6 -6.39 -4.48 -9.99
C SER A 6 -6.95 -4.12 -11.37
N ALA A 7 -7.65 -5.08 -12.00
CA ALA A 7 -8.33 -4.83 -13.26
C ALA A 7 -9.23 -3.58 -13.19
N PRO A 8 -9.33 -2.79 -14.29
CA PRO A 8 -8.76 -3.08 -15.61
C PRO A 8 -7.28 -2.66 -15.78
N GLU A 9 -6.69 -1.94 -14.84
CA GLU A 9 -5.37 -1.35 -15.04
C GLU A 9 -4.22 -2.34 -14.89
N GLN A 10 -4.29 -3.19 -13.86
CA GLN A 10 -3.30 -4.25 -13.60
C GLN A 10 -1.85 -3.73 -13.50
N THR A 11 -1.64 -2.66 -12.73
CA THR A 11 -0.34 -1.98 -12.59
C THR A 11 0.06 -1.80 -11.14
N LEU A 12 1.36 -1.92 -10.84
CA LEU A 12 1.95 -1.31 -9.66
C LEU A 12 2.01 0.20 -9.89
N ARG A 13 1.33 0.98 -9.04
CA ARG A 13 1.09 2.39 -9.34
C ARG A 13 1.46 3.35 -8.24
N TYR A 14 1.31 2.95 -6.98
CA TYR A 14 1.54 3.84 -5.85
C TYR A 14 2.46 3.21 -4.81
N ILE A 15 3.14 4.08 -4.07
CA ILE A 15 3.95 3.72 -2.91
C ILE A 15 3.53 4.63 -1.76
N ALA A 16 3.24 4.06 -0.61
CA ALA A 16 3.03 4.81 0.63
C ALA A 16 4.14 4.57 1.64
N VAL A 17 4.57 5.64 2.30
CA VAL A 17 5.24 5.56 3.59
C VAL A 17 4.15 5.49 4.65
N VAL A 18 4.15 4.44 5.46
CA VAL A 18 3.11 4.19 6.46
C VAL A 18 3.65 4.24 7.88
N SER A 19 2.79 4.51 8.85
CA SER A 19 3.11 4.33 10.28
C SER A 19 3.37 2.86 10.62
N HIS A 20 3.82 2.61 11.85
CA HIS A 20 3.62 1.29 12.45
C HIS A 20 2.13 0.92 12.49
N GLY A 21 1.82 -0.36 12.64
CA GLY A 21 0.44 -0.81 12.83
C GLY A 21 -0.12 -0.28 14.14
N LYS A 22 -1.24 0.44 14.07
CA LYS A 22 -2.02 0.95 15.19
C LYS A 22 -3.07 -0.08 15.59
N ALA A 23 -3.19 -0.37 16.88
CA ALA A 23 -4.21 -1.21 17.47
C ALA A 23 -5.53 -0.43 17.69
N VAL A 24 -6.57 -1.15 18.09
CA VAL A 24 -7.88 -0.58 18.41
C VAL A 24 -7.73 0.52 19.48
N GLY A 25 -8.24 1.73 19.18
CA GLY A 25 -8.18 2.88 20.07
C GLY A 25 -6.94 3.76 19.88
N GLU A 26 -6.00 3.38 19.03
CA GLU A 26 -4.76 4.14 18.78
C GLU A 26 -4.85 5.10 17.58
N ILE A 27 -5.96 5.11 16.83
CA ILE A 27 -6.15 6.10 15.77
C ILE A 27 -6.51 7.46 16.41
N GLU A 28 -5.63 8.44 16.31
CA GLU A 28 -5.84 9.77 16.91
C GLU A 28 -6.97 10.58 16.25
N ARG A 29 -7.16 10.39 14.95
CA ARG A 29 -8.12 11.11 14.13
C ARG A 29 -9.20 10.17 13.61
N GLU A 30 -10.38 10.23 14.22
CA GLU A 30 -11.50 9.34 13.91
C GLU A 30 -12.41 9.84 12.76
N ASP A 31 -12.09 10.99 12.16
CA ASP A 31 -12.87 11.60 11.07
C ASP A 31 -12.71 10.90 9.71
N GLY A 32 -11.71 10.01 9.59
CA GLY A 32 -11.51 9.15 8.42
C GLY A 32 -12.53 8.00 8.34
N LEU A 33 -12.81 7.55 7.11
CA LEU A 33 -13.75 6.46 6.85
C LEU A 33 -13.36 5.18 7.61
N GLY A 34 -14.24 4.74 8.51
CA GLY A 34 -14.03 3.53 9.32
C GLY A 34 -13.08 3.69 10.50
N ASN A 35 -12.47 4.86 10.72
CA ASN A 35 -11.55 5.07 11.84
C ASN A 35 -12.25 4.95 13.19
N ALA A 36 -13.41 5.62 13.35
CA ALA A 36 -14.22 5.53 14.56
C ALA A 36 -14.68 4.07 14.84
N ASP A 37 -15.15 3.37 13.80
CA ASP A 37 -15.59 1.98 13.91
C ASP A 37 -14.43 1.04 14.28
N PHE A 38 -13.24 1.26 13.71
CA PHE A 38 -12.03 0.53 14.08
C PHE A 38 -11.64 0.77 15.53
N ASN A 39 -11.61 2.04 15.98
CA ASN A 39 -11.28 2.40 17.36
C ASN A 39 -12.31 1.88 18.37
N ALA A 40 -13.59 1.81 17.99
CA ALA A 40 -14.65 1.20 18.78
C ALA A 40 -14.57 -0.34 18.80
N GLY A 41 -13.62 -0.95 18.07
CA GLY A 41 -13.44 -2.40 18.01
C GLY A 41 -14.50 -3.13 17.17
N LEU A 42 -15.31 -2.41 16.39
CA LEU A 42 -16.35 -2.98 15.54
C LEU A 42 -15.76 -3.74 14.33
N MET A 43 -14.50 -3.49 14.02
CA MET A 43 -13.78 -4.13 12.90
C MET A 43 -12.83 -5.26 13.34
N LYS A 44 -12.82 -5.67 14.61
CA LYS A 44 -11.81 -6.60 15.17
C LYS A 44 -11.70 -7.95 14.46
N ASP A 45 -12.79 -8.44 13.87
CA ASP A 45 -12.84 -9.72 13.17
C ASP A 45 -12.31 -9.62 11.73
N VAL A 46 -12.26 -8.41 11.16
CA VAL A 46 -11.80 -8.14 9.79
C VAL A 46 -10.44 -7.44 9.74
N ALA A 47 -10.12 -6.63 10.74
CA ALA A 47 -8.90 -5.82 10.80
C ALA A 47 -8.33 -5.81 12.23
N LYS A 48 -7.07 -6.23 12.35
CA LYS A 48 -6.33 -6.21 13.63
C LYS A 48 -5.49 -4.95 13.82
N PHE A 49 -5.08 -4.32 12.72
CA PHE A 49 -4.19 -3.17 12.72
C PHE A 49 -4.62 -2.17 11.65
N ALA A 50 -4.43 -0.89 11.94
CA ALA A 50 -4.56 0.21 11.00
C ALA A 50 -3.19 0.80 10.68
N TYR A 51 -2.97 1.20 9.43
CA TYR A 51 -1.73 1.82 8.98
C TYR A 51 -2.04 3.21 8.44
N GLU A 52 -1.53 4.24 9.10
CA GLU A 52 -1.67 5.61 8.62
C GLU A 52 -0.73 5.84 7.43
N ILE A 53 -1.26 6.35 6.33
CA ILE A 53 -0.46 6.79 5.18
C ILE A 53 0.09 8.17 5.51
N LYS A 54 1.41 8.25 5.72
CA LYS A 54 2.12 9.50 6.02
C LYS A 54 2.48 10.27 4.76
N GLU A 55 2.87 9.54 3.73
CA GLU A 55 3.25 10.07 2.43
C GLU A 55 2.72 9.12 1.37
N LEU A 56 2.24 9.67 0.26
CA LEU A 56 1.78 8.88 -0.88
C LEU A 56 2.48 9.36 -2.15
N TYR A 57 3.02 8.40 -2.88
CA TYR A 57 3.73 8.59 -4.12
C TYR A 57 3.03 7.87 -5.25
N LYS A 58 2.98 8.48 -6.43
CA LYS A 58 2.56 7.88 -7.68
C LYS A 58 3.78 7.65 -8.56
N LEU A 59 3.92 6.44 -9.07
CA LEU A 59 5.03 6.09 -9.96
C LEU A 59 4.95 6.92 -11.24
N HIS A 60 6.09 7.46 -11.67
CA HIS A 60 6.21 8.12 -12.99
C HIS A 60 5.90 7.13 -14.11
N ASP A 61 6.45 5.92 -13.98
CA ASP A 61 6.24 4.79 -14.88
C ASP A 61 5.57 3.64 -14.11
N PRO A 62 4.22 3.55 -14.12
CA PRO A 62 3.51 2.42 -13.52
C PRO A 62 3.94 1.11 -14.19
N LEU A 63 4.20 0.08 -13.38
CA LEU A 63 4.68 -1.21 -13.89
C LEU A 63 3.49 -2.16 -14.14
N PRO A 64 3.21 -2.55 -15.39
CA PRO A 64 2.16 -3.52 -15.69
C PRO A 64 2.47 -4.89 -15.11
N ILE A 65 1.44 -5.70 -14.84
CA ILE A 65 1.62 -7.04 -14.30
C ILE A 65 2.52 -7.94 -15.16
N ALA A 66 2.49 -7.78 -16.49
CA ALA A 66 3.36 -8.52 -17.38
C ALA A 66 4.85 -8.24 -17.07
N THR A 67 5.22 -6.97 -16.91
CA THR A 67 6.57 -6.53 -16.52
C THR A 67 6.95 -7.04 -15.13
N LEU A 68 6.02 -6.98 -14.18
CA LEU A 68 6.23 -7.49 -12.83
C LEU A 68 6.48 -9.01 -12.81
N SER A 69 5.75 -9.76 -13.64
CA SER A 69 5.90 -11.20 -13.76
C SER A 69 7.21 -11.58 -14.45
N GLU A 70 7.57 -10.87 -15.53
CA GLU A 70 8.76 -11.18 -16.34
C GLU A 70 10.07 -10.81 -15.64
N LEU A 71 10.15 -9.59 -15.10
CA LEU A 71 11.40 -9.06 -14.53
C LEU A 71 11.58 -9.36 -13.04
N TYR A 72 10.47 -9.48 -12.30
CA TYR A 72 10.49 -9.56 -10.84
C TYR A 72 9.84 -10.82 -10.28
N SER A 73 9.30 -11.70 -11.14
CA SER A 73 8.57 -12.91 -10.71
C SER A 73 7.41 -12.63 -9.75
N ILE A 74 6.75 -11.47 -9.91
CA ILE A 74 5.60 -11.06 -9.09
C ILE A 74 4.31 -11.34 -9.88
N SER A 75 3.40 -12.11 -9.27
CA SER A 75 2.02 -12.26 -9.72
C SER A 75 1.07 -11.33 -8.94
N PRO A 76 -0.18 -11.10 -9.39
CA PRO A 76 -1.12 -10.26 -8.65
C PRO A 76 -1.32 -10.80 -7.23
N PRO A 77 -1.07 -9.99 -6.19
CA PRO A 77 -1.18 -10.47 -4.81
C PRO A 77 -2.64 -10.72 -4.44
N GLN A 78 -2.94 -11.90 -3.89
CA GLN A 78 -4.28 -12.17 -3.32
C GLN A 78 -4.49 -11.46 -1.97
N ARG A 79 -3.41 -11.21 -1.23
CA ARG A 79 -3.44 -10.46 0.03
C ARG A 79 -2.29 -9.45 0.10
N TYR A 80 -1.06 -9.93 0.03
CA TYR A 80 0.15 -9.13 -0.12
C TYR A 80 1.27 -10.00 -0.69
N ALA A 81 2.29 -9.35 -1.24
CA ALA A 81 3.57 -9.97 -1.59
C ALA A 81 4.69 -9.05 -1.09
N TYR A 82 5.86 -9.62 -0.80
CA TYR A 82 7.03 -8.82 -0.51
C TYR A 82 7.63 -8.32 -1.82
N VAL A 83 8.03 -7.06 -1.83
CA VAL A 83 8.76 -6.47 -2.96
C VAL A 83 10.15 -7.12 -3.01
N PRO A 84 10.54 -7.75 -4.13
CA PRO A 84 11.89 -8.26 -4.31
C PRO A 84 12.93 -7.14 -4.21
N GLU A 85 14.12 -7.49 -3.75
CA GLU A 85 15.23 -6.53 -3.61
C GLU A 85 15.59 -5.88 -4.95
N THR A 86 15.45 -6.61 -6.06
CA THR A 86 15.68 -6.09 -7.42
C THR A 86 14.73 -4.95 -7.76
N LEU A 87 13.41 -5.16 -7.60
CA LEU A 87 12.41 -4.10 -7.82
C LEU A 87 12.63 -2.90 -6.89
N PHE A 88 12.99 -3.15 -5.63
CA PHE A 88 13.26 -2.06 -4.68
C PHE A 88 14.48 -1.21 -5.08
N LYS A 89 15.50 -1.80 -5.72
CA LYS A 89 16.67 -1.08 -6.23
C LYS A 89 16.39 -0.36 -7.55
N ASP A 90 15.58 -0.96 -8.41
CA ASP A 90 15.27 -0.41 -9.74
C ASP A 90 14.32 0.79 -9.66
N VAL A 91 13.47 0.85 -8.62
CA VAL A 91 12.47 1.89 -8.45
C VAL A 91 12.70 2.66 -7.15
N THR A 92 13.40 3.79 -7.26
CA THR A 92 13.62 4.72 -6.14
C THR A 92 12.31 5.44 -5.79
N TRP A 93 11.66 5.03 -4.70
CA TRP A 93 10.35 5.56 -4.30
C TRP A 93 10.35 7.06 -3.98
N SER A 94 11.45 7.59 -3.45
CA SER A 94 11.55 9.00 -3.03
C SER A 94 11.64 9.99 -4.19
N GLU A 95 11.92 9.52 -5.40
CA GLU A 95 12.04 10.33 -6.62
C GLU A 95 10.73 10.39 -7.43
N GLN A 96 9.70 9.70 -6.94
CA GLN A 96 8.39 9.59 -7.59
C GLN A 96 7.51 10.83 -7.35
N GLU A 97 6.37 10.92 -8.02
CA GLU A 97 5.42 12.02 -7.84
C GLU A 97 4.77 11.97 -6.46
N ARG A 98 5.15 12.85 -5.54
CA ARG A 98 4.51 12.95 -4.22
C ARG A 98 3.13 13.62 -4.33
N LEU A 99 2.10 12.93 -3.86
CA LEU A 99 0.71 13.39 -3.85
C LEU A 99 0.37 14.18 -2.58
N PHE A 100 0.90 13.76 -1.42
CA PHE A 100 0.85 14.48 -0.14
C PHE A 100 1.92 13.96 0.82
#